data_AF-A0A7V3WER0-F1
#
_entry.id   AF-A0A7V3WER0-F1
#
_cell.length_a   1.000
_cell.length_b   1.000
_cell.length_c   1.000
_cell.angle_alpha   90.00
_cell.angle_beta   90.00
_cell.angle_gamma   90.00
#
_symmetry.space_group_name_H-M   'P 1'
#
loop_
_entity.id
_entity.type
_entity.pdbx_description
1 polymer ?
#
loop_
_entity_poly.entity_id
_entity_poly.type
_entity_poly.pdbx_seq_one_letter_code
_entity_poly.pdbx_strand_id
1 'polypeptide(L)' 'MTTPQVSVVVPMYNEEPNLPELHIRLTKVLARLDTPCEIIYVDDGSTDGT' A
#
# COMPACT_ATOMS: atom_id res chain seq x y z
N MET A 1 4.05 -13.59 -15.19
CA MET A 1 3.54 -12.70 -14.14
C MET A 1 2.56 -13.51 -13.30
N THR A 2 2.80 -13.61 -11.99
CA THR A 2 1.86 -14.24 -11.05
C THR A 2 0.69 -13.29 -10.81
N THR A 3 -0.54 -13.74 -11.08
CA THR A 3 -1.74 -12.95 -10.80
C THR A 3 -1.87 -12.74 -9.28
N PRO A 4 -1.97 -11.49 -8.79
CA PRO A 4 -2.21 -11.25 -7.38
C PRO A 4 -3.57 -11.85 -6.99
N GLN A 5 -3.61 -12.56 -5.86
CA GLN A 5 -4.86 -13.08 -5.30
C GLN A 5 -5.45 -12.09 -4.28
N VAL A 6 -4.63 -11.15 -3.79
CA VAL A 6 -5.05 -10.08 -2.88
C VAL A 6 -4.48 -8.76 -3.38
N SER A 7 -5.35 -7.77 -3.58
CA SER A 7 -4.95 -6.39 -3.87
C SER A 7 -5.37 -5.51 -2.71
N VAL A 8 -4.41 -4.81 -2.10
CA VAL A 8 -4.68 -3.83 -1.04
C VAL A 8 -4.66 -2.44 -1.64
N VAL A 9 -5.83 -1.82 -1.74
CA VAL A 9 -6.00 -0.47 -2.29
C VAL A 9 -6.09 0.53 -1.16
N VAL A 10 -5.21 1.53 -1.15
CA VAL A 10 -5.11 2.54 -0.09
C VAL A 10 -5.24 3.93 -0.71
N PRO A 11 -6.39 4.61 -0.53
CA PRO A 11 -6.52 6.03 -0.84
C PRO A 11 -5.65 6.86 0.11
N MET A 12 -4.88 7.80 -0.43
CA MET A 12 -4.02 8.70 0.31
C MET A 12 -4.41 10.15 0.00
N TYR A 13 -4.48 10.98 1.05
CA TYR A 13 -4.68 12.42 0.92
C TYR A 13 -3.87 13.15 1.99
N ASN A 14 -2.81 13.83 1.58
CA ASN A 14 -1.88 14.54 2.45
C ASN A 14 -1.31 13.68 3.62
N GLU A 15 -0.83 12.48 3.30
CA GLU A 15 -0.35 11.48 4.28
C GLU A 15 1.14 11.12 4.09
N GLU A 16 1.94 11.98 3.45
CA GLU A 16 3.37 11.73 3.15
C GLU A 16 4.18 11.28 4.39
N PRO A 17 4.00 11.88 5.58
CA PRO A 17 4.74 11.45 6.77
C PRO A 17 4.37 10.03 7.25
N ASN A 18 3.14 9.58 6.95
CA ASN A 18 2.59 8.31 7.45
C ASN A 18 2.86 7.15 6.48
N LEU A 19 3.02 7.45 5.19
CA LEU A 19 3.21 6.46 4.13
C LEU A 19 4.35 5.47 4.40
N PRO A 20 5.56 5.87 4.89
CA PRO A 20 6.63 4.92 5.15
C PRO A 20 6.29 3.89 6.22
N GLU A 21 5.71 4.32 7.35
CA GLU A 21 5.36 3.42 8.45
C GLU A 21 4.19 2.50 8.07
N LEU A 22 3.19 3.04 7.34
CA LEU A 22 2.09 2.26 6.78
C LEU A 22 2.63 1.15 5.87
N HIS A 23 3.52 1.49 4.94
CA HIS A 23 4.12 0.54 4.01
C HIS A 23 4.90 -0.57 4.73
N ILE A 24 5.73 -0.21 5.72
CA ILE A 24 6.51 -1.18 6.52
C ILE A 24 5.58 -2.15 7.27
N ARG A 25 4.50 -1.64 7.86
CA ARG A 25 3.57 -2.49 8.62
C ARG A 25 2.74 -3.39 7.70
N LEU A 26 2.26 -2.87 6.56
CA LEU A 26 1.52 -3.66 5.59
C LEU A 26 2.39 -4.79 5.02
N THR A 27 3.59 -4.48 4.54
CA THR A 27 4.49 -5.49 3.98
C THR A 27 4.84 -6.59 4.98
N LYS A 28 5.01 -6.28 6.27
CA LYS A 28 5.20 -7.29 7.33
C LYS A 28 4.01 -8.24 7.49
N VAL A 29 2.79 -7.76 7.31
CA VAL A 29 1.57 -8.58 7.37
C VAL A 29 1.41 -9.40 6.10
N LEU A 30 1.59 -8.77 4.93
CA LEU A 30 1.46 -9.44 3.63
C LEU A 30 2.54 -10.51 3.43
N ALA A 31 3.76 -10.31 3.95
CA ALA A 31 4.82 -11.33 3.91
C ALA A 31 4.46 -12.62 4.68
N ARG A 32 3.44 -12.59 5.55
CA ARG A 32 2.93 -13.78 6.24
C ARG A 32 1.83 -14.51 5.45
N LEU A 33 1.31 -13.89 4.39
CA LEU A 33 0.39 -14.53 3.47
C LEU A 33 1.24 -15.32 2.46
N ASP A 34 1.04 -16.64 2.39
CA ASP A 34 1.65 -17.51 1.37
C ASP A 34 0.89 -17.36 0.03
N THR A 35 0.75 -16.11 -0.41
CA THR A 35 -0.19 -15.72 -1.46
C THR A 35 0.35 -14.49 -2.18
N PRO A 36 0.33 -14.46 -3.53
CA PRO A 36 0.70 -13.27 -4.28
C PRO A 36 -0.18 -12.07 -3.91
N CYS A 37 0.42 -10.98 -3.46
CA CYS A 37 -0.27 -9.75 -3.10
C CYS A 37 0.34 -8.52 -3.79
N GLU A 38 -0.46 -7.48 -3.96
CA GLU A 38 -0.01 -6.14 -4.37
C GLU A 38 -0.57 -5.07 -3.43
N ILE A 39 0.14 -3.94 -3.34
CA ILE A 39 -0.33 -2.73 -2.65
C ILE A 39 -0.41 -1.61 -3.69
N ILE A 40 -1.58 -0.98 -3.78
CA ILE A 40 -1.86 0.12 -4.70
C ILE A 40 -2.19 1.35 -3.87
N TYR A 41 -1.30 2.33 -3.87
CA TYR A 41 -1.55 3.65 -3.29
C TYR A 41 -2.22 4.52 -4.35
N VAL A 42 -3.34 5.13 -3.99
CA VAL A 42 -4.13 5.99 -4.88
C VAL A 42 -4.10 7.40 -4.29
N ASP A 43 -3.39 8.30 -4.96
CA ASP A 43 -3.47 9.72 -4.67
C ASP A 43 -4.81 10.28 -5.14
N ASP A 44 -5.60 10.86 -4.22
CA ASP A 44 -6.89 11.50 -4.50
C ASP A 44 -6.80 13.03 -4.50
N GLY A 45 -5.65 13.59 -4.92
CA GLY A 45 -5.45 15.04 -5.06
C GLY A 45 -4.65 15.67 -3.92
N SER A 46 -3.66 14.93 -3.41
CA SER A 46 -2.70 15.41 -2.42
C SER A 46 -1.91 16.60 -2.95
N THR A 47 -1.49 17.45 -2.03
CA THR A 47 -0.67 18.64 -2.33
C THR A 47 0.73 18.56 -1.74
N ASP A 48 1.02 17.50 -0.98
CA ASP A 48 2.27 17.26 -0.26
C ASP A 48 3.13 16.13 -0.87
N GLY A 49 2.68 15.44 -1.91
CA GLY A 49 3.47 14.44 -2.65
C GLY A 49 3.18 12.97 -2.31
N THR A 50 2.08 12.66 -1.62
CA THR A 50 1.50 11.29 -1.59
C THR A 50 0.78 10.87 -2.86
#